data_AF-A0A378U735-F1
#
_entry.id   AF-A0A378U735-F1
#
_cell.length_a   1.000
_cell.length_b   1.000
_cell.length_c   1.000
_cell.angle_alpha   90.00
_cell.angle_beta   90.00
_cell.angle_gamma   90.00
#
_symmetry.space_group_name_H-M   'P 1'
#
loop_
_entity.id
_entity.type
_entity.pdbx_description
1 polymer ?
#
loop_
_entity_poly.entity_id
_entity_poly.type
_entity_poly.pdbx_seq_one_letter_code
_entity_poly.pdbx_strand_id
1 'polypeptide(L)'
;MASNTDEMIRDVTATAFVAPLSIQHRILTLLNGVLVPMASSLLMVWQPEEHTIIDVRAVKSLVAHEGMDDPGAGKYPPYVEYLLLCKEIAQRCNRSLRVLDRALYAANGRT
;
A
#
# COMPACT_ATOMS: atom_id res chain seq x y z
N MET A 1 -18.12 4.40 -17.90
CA MET A 1 -16.71 4.56 -17.50
C MET A 1 -15.85 4.00 -18.62
N ALA A 2 -14.80 4.69 -19.06
CA ALA A 2 -13.93 4.20 -20.12
C ALA A 2 -13.14 2.98 -19.63
N SER A 3 -13.12 1.88 -20.37
CA SER A 3 -12.33 0.70 -20.02
C SER A 3 -10.84 0.95 -20.30
N ASN A 4 -9.94 0.35 -19.51
CA ASN A 4 -8.53 0.28 -19.88
C ASN A 4 -8.41 -0.62 -21.12
N THR A 5 -7.53 -0.25 -22.06
CA THR A 5 -7.14 -1.16 -23.16
C THR A 5 -6.02 -2.08 -22.70
N ASP A 6 -5.82 -3.20 -23.40
CA ASP A 6 -4.75 -4.14 -23.09
C ASP A 6 -3.36 -3.48 -23.21
N GLU A 7 -3.19 -2.57 -24.18
CA GLU A 7 -1.96 -1.77 -24.32
C GLU A 7 -1.75 -0.87 -23.11
N MET A 8 -2.78 -0.18 -22.64
CA MET A 8 -2.68 0.69 -21.48
C MET A 8 -2.34 -0.10 -20.21
N ILE A 9 -2.98 -1.26 -20.01
CA ILE A 9 -2.68 -2.15 -18.88
C ILE A 9 -1.21 -2.56 -18.93
N ARG A 10 -0.74 -3.05 -20.08
CA ARG A 10 0.64 -3.49 -20.28
C ARG A 10 1.64 -2.35 -20.05
N ASP A 11 1.43 -1.21 -20.68
CA ASP A 11 2.40 -0.10 -20.66
C ASP A 11 2.48 0.54 -19.26
N VAL A 12 1.33 0.73 -18.59
CA VAL A 12 1.30 1.29 -17.23
C VAL A 12 1.91 0.32 -16.22
N THR A 13 1.57 -0.97 -16.28
CA THR A 13 2.13 -1.96 -15.34
C THR A 13 3.63 -2.17 -15.55
N ALA A 14 4.08 -2.29 -16.80
CA ALA A 14 5.51 -2.38 -17.12
C ALA A 14 6.27 -1.15 -16.62
N THR A 15 5.72 0.06 -16.83
CA THR A 15 6.32 1.31 -16.33
C THR A 15 6.36 1.32 -14.80
N ALA A 16 5.28 0.95 -14.12
CA ALA A 16 5.23 0.93 -12.66
C ALA A 16 6.26 -0.02 -12.05
N PHE A 17 6.44 -1.21 -12.62
CA PHE A 17 7.30 -2.25 -12.04
C PHE A 17 8.80 -1.99 -12.16
N VAL A 18 9.21 -1.07 -13.05
CA VAL A 18 10.62 -0.65 -13.19
C VAL A 18 10.87 0.75 -12.66
N ALA A 19 9.82 1.48 -12.26
CA ALA A 19 9.96 2.83 -11.75
C ALA A 19 10.58 2.85 -10.33
N PRO A 20 11.14 3.99 -9.89
CA PRO A 20 11.54 4.18 -8.50
C PRO A 20 10.37 3.99 -7.53
N LEU A 21 10.63 3.39 -6.37
CA LEU A 21 9.64 3.07 -5.32
C LEU A 21 8.70 4.23 -4.99
N SER A 22 9.20 5.46 -5.00
CA SER A 22 8.43 6.68 -4.69
C SER A 22 7.27 6.96 -5.64
N ILE A 23 7.28 6.39 -6.85
CA ILE A 23 6.27 6.65 -7.89
C ILE A 23 5.57 5.40 -8.42
N GLN A 24 6.05 4.18 -8.13
CA GLN A 24 5.45 2.93 -8.63
C GLN A 24 3.94 2.85 -8.34
N HIS A 25 3.55 3.10 -7.09
CA HIS A 25 2.16 3.07 -6.65
C HIS A 25 1.30 4.08 -7.42
N ARG A 26 1.79 5.31 -7.57
CA ARG A 26 1.08 6.39 -8.27
C ARG A 26 0.89 6.08 -9.76
N ILE A 27 1.88 5.45 -10.40
CA ILE A 27 1.77 5.04 -11.81
C ILE A 27 0.62 4.04 -11.99
N LEU A 28 0.50 3.03 -11.10
CA LEU A 28 -0.60 2.07 -11.18
C LEU A 28 -1.99 2.72 -11.04
N THR A 29 -2.09 3.83 -10.29
CA THR A 29 -3.37 4.57 -10.15
C THR A 29 -3.84 5.29 -11.42
N LEU A 30 -3.04 5.28 -12.48
CA LEU A 30 -3.46 5.78 -13.80
C LEU A 30 -4.46 4.83 -14.49
N LEU A 31 -4.50 3.55 -14.10
CA LEU A 31 -5.47 2.59 -14.62
C LEU A 31 -6.85 2.82 -13.98
N ASN A 32 -7.90 2.85 -14.80
CA ASN A 32 -9.27 2.93 -14.30
C ASN A 32 -9.59 1.70 -13.42
N GLY A 33 -10.15 1.95 -12.24
CA GLY A 33 -10.48 0.92 -11.25
C GLY A 33 -9.30 0.53 -10.34
N VAL A 34 -8.09 1.01 -10.60
CA VAL A 34 -6.91 0.75 -9.75
C VAL A 34 -6.72 1.92 -8.80
N LEU A 35 -7.44 1.90 -7.67
CA LEU A 35 -7.28 2.89 -6.62
C LEU A 35 -6.17 2.50 -5.63
N VAL A 36 -5.91 3.33 -4.62
CA VAL A 36 -4.86 3.17 -3.61
C VAL A 36 -4.69 1.73 -3.07
N PRO A 37 -5.74 1.04 -2.57
CA PRO A 37 -5.59 -0.33 -2.06
C PRO A 37 -5.24 -1.35 -3.16
N MET A 38 -5.83 -1.22 -4.35
CA MET A 38 -5.56 -2.12 -5.47
C MET A 38 -4.13 -1.96 -5.99
N ALA A 39 -3.65 -0.72 -6.16
CA ALA A 39 -2.27 -0.44 -6.55
C ALA A 39 -1.27 -1.06 -5.56
N SER A 40 -1.50 -0.91 -4.25
CA SER A 40 -0.63 -1.51 -3.23
C SER A 40 -0.64 -3.04 -3.26
N SER A 41 -1.80 -3.65 -3.55
CA SER A 41 -1.94 -5.10 -3.64
C SER A 41 -1.18 -5.68 -4.84
N LEU A 42 -1.25 -5.01 -5.99
CA LEU A 42 -0.48 -5.39 -7.18
C LEU A 42 1.03 -5.33 -6.90
N LEU A 43 1.51 -4.27 -6.25
CA LEU A 43 2.92 -4.15 -5.90
C LEU A 43 3.36 -5.19 -4.86
N MET A 44 2.52 -5.50 -3.86
CA MET A 44 2.81 -6.55 -2.88
C MET A 44 2.93 -7.92 -3.55
N VAL A 45 2.07 -8.23 -4.53
CA VAL A 45 2.17 -9.48 -5.29
C VAL A 45 3.46 -9.52 -6.13
N TRP A 46 3.85 -8.40 -6.73
CA TRP A 46 5.05 -8.31 -7.57
C TRP A 46 6.36 -8.35 -6.77
N GLN A 47 6.44 -7.57 -5.68
CA GLN A 47 7.64 -7.39 -4.85
C GLN A 47 7.26 -7.39 -3.35
N PRO A 48 6.95 -8.56 -2.77
CA PRO A 48 6.43 -8.68 -1.40
C PRO A 48 7.42 -8.27 -0.30
N GLU A 49 8.71 -8.24 -0.60
CA GLU A 49 9.74 -7.78 0.34
C GLU A 49 9.86 -6.24 0.36
N GLU A 50 9.42 -5.57 -0.71
CA GLU A 50 9.53 -4.11 -0.84
C GLU A 50 8.20 -3.39 -0.57
N HIS A 51 7.09 -4.08 -0.76
CA HIS A 51 5.75 -3.50 -0.68
C HIS A 51 4.84 -4.24 0.30
N THR A 52 3.93 -3.49 0.90
CA THR A 52 2.82 -4.02 1.69
C THR A 52 1.49 -3.47 1.16
N ILE A 53 0.38 -4.11 1.57
CA ILE A 53 -0.97 -3.66 1.28
C ILE A 53 -1.31 -2.49 2.21
N ILE A 54 -1.93 -1.46 1.65
CA ILE A 54 -2.62 -0.43 2.44
C ILE A 54 -4.11 -0.72 2.50
N ASP A 55 -4.63 -0.87 3.70
CA ASP A 55 -6.04 -1.12 3.96
C ASP A 55 -6.53 -0.28 5.15
N VAL A 56 -7.84 -0.02 5.21
CA VAL A 56 -8.42 0.87 6.23
C VAL A 56 -8.25 0.35 7.66
N ARG A 57 -8.13 -0.97 7.84
CA ARG A 57 -7.93 -1.59 9.16
C ARG A 57 -6.48 -1.45 9.60
N ALA A 58 -5.52 -1.68 8.72
CA ALA A 58 -4.12 -1.43 9.03
C ALA A 58 -3.87 0.06 9.32
N VAL A 59 -4.45 0.98 8.53
CA VAL A 59 -4.37 2.42 8.80
C VAL A 59 -4.92 2.75 10.19
N LYS A 60 -6.10 2.21 10.55
CA LYS A 60 -6.65 2.39 11.91
C LYS A 60 -5.72 1.88 13.01
N SER A 61 -5.07 0.74 12.80
CA SER A 61 -4.08 0.19 13.74
C SER A 61 -2.87 1.12 13.89
N LEU A 62 -2.36 1.69 12.80
CA LEU A 62 -1.23 2.62 12.84
C LEU A 62 -1.61 3.96 13.50
N VAL A 63 -2.81 4.48 13.24
CA VAL A 63 -3.32 5.69 13.91
C VAL A 63 -3.45 5.46 15.42
N ALA A 64 -3.98 4.30 15.84
CA ALA A 64 -4.20 3.99 17.25
C ALA A 64 -2.90 3.72 18.04
N HIS A 65 -1.89 3.12 17.40
CA HIS A 65 -0.74 2.55 18.12
C HIS A 65 0.63 3.14 17.75
N GLU A 66 0.75 3.76 16.59
CA GLU A 66 2.05 4.15 16.01
C GLU A 66 2.14 5.65 15.69
N GLY A 67 1.13 6.44 16.10
CA GLY A 67 1.15 7.90 15.97
C GLY A 67 1.01 8.42 14.54
N MET A 68 0.48 7.61 13.62
CA MET A 68 0.11 8.07 12.29
C MET A 68 -1.07 9.05 12.38
N ASP A 69 -1.02 10.16 11.64
CA ASP A 69 -2.15 11.09 11.54
C ASP A 69 -3.37 10.41 10.92
N ASP A 70 -4.57 10.67 11.46
CA ASP A 70 -5.81 10.13 10.92
C ASP A 70 -6.12 10.80 9.55
N PRO A 71 -6.13 10.05 8.43
CA PRO A 71 -6.45 10.62 7.12
C PRO A 71 -7.93 11.02 6.97
N GLY A 72 -8.78 10.64 7.93
CA GLY A 72 -10.22 10.81 7.91
C GLY A 72 -10.97 9.65 7.26
N ALA A 73 -12.29 9.63 7.47
CA ALA A 73 -13.14 8.51 7.06
C ALA A 73 -13.07 8.23 5.53
N GLY A 74 -12.79 6.97 5.18
CA GLY A 74 -12.74 6.52 3.79
C GLY A 74 -11.53 7.00 2.99
N LYS A 75 -10.55 7.64 3.65
CA LYS A 75 -9.32 8.12 3.03
C LYS A 75 -8.13 7.25 3.44
N TYR A 76 -7.07 7.34 2.65
CA TYR A 76 -5.79 6.70 2.92
C TYR A 76 -4.72 7.77 3.06
N PRO A 77 -3.71 7.58 3.93
CA PRO A 77 -2.51 8.41 3.90
C PRO A 77 -1.77 8.21 2.56
N PRO A 78 -0.81 9.09 2.23
CA PRO A 78 0.11 8.86 1.13
C PRO A 78 0.78 7.47 1.26
N TYR A 79 0.73 6.68 0.19
CA TYR A 79 1.17 5.28 0.25
C TYR A 79 2.65 5.13 0.66
N VAL A 80 3.52 6.03 0.18
CA VAL A 80 4.96 5.98 0.50
C VAL A 80 5.20 6.23 1.99
N GLU A 81 4.47 7.16 2.60
CA GLU A 81 4.57 7.44 4.05
C GLU A 81 4.10 6.23 4.87
N TYR A 82 2.97 5.63 4.48
CA TYR A 82 2.49 4.38 5.07
C TYR A 82 3.52 3.24 4.95
N LEU A 83 4.08 3.05 3.75
CA LEU A 83 5.04 1.99 3.49
C LEU A 83 6.33 2.16 4.30
N LEU A 84 6.85 3.38 4.40
CA LEU A 84 8.06 3.67 5.18
C LEU A 84 7.83 3.40 6.67
N LEU A 85 6.70 3.82 7.23
CA LEU A 85 6.35 3.50 8.62
C LEU A 85 6.24 1.98 8.82
N CYS A 86 5.58 1.27 7.91
CA CYS A 86 5.51 -0.20 7.98
C CYS A 86 6.91 -0.85 7.91
N LYS A 87 7.81 -0.37 7.04
CA LYS A 87 9.19 -0.87 6.97
C LYS A 87 9.94 -0.64 8.27
N GLU A 88 9.81 0.54 8.87
CA GLU A 88 10.41 0.85 10.16
C GLU A 88 9.90 -0.11 11.25
N ILE A 89 8.57 -0.28 11.39
CA ILE A 89 7.98 -1.17 12.39
C ILE A 89 8.44 -2.62 12.18
N ALA A 90 8.43 -3.09 10.92
CA ALA A 90 8.85 -4.44 10.57
C ALA A 90 10.31 -4.69 10.97
N GLN A 91 11.19 -3.70 10.72
CA GLN A 91 12.59 -3.73 11.16
C GLN A 91 12.73 -3.75 12.68
N ARG A 92 12.04 -2.84 13.41
CA ARG A 92 12.06 -2.79 14.89
C ARG A 92 11.62 -4.11 15.51
N CYS A 93 10.63 -4.78 14.92
CA CYS A 93 10.09 -6.05 15.37
C CYS A 93 10.84 -7.28 14.85
N ASN A 94 11.83 -7.11 13.95
CA ASN A 94 12.49 -8.17 13.22
C ASN A 94 11.50 -9.17 12.58
N ARG A 95 10.59 -8.65 11.76
CA ARG A 95 9.56 -9.40 11.02
C ARG A 95 9.50 -8.93 9.57
N SER A 96 8.96 -9.75 8.68
CA SER A 96 8.69 -9.33 7.30
C SER A 96 7.51 -8.37 7.22
N LEU A 97 7.45 -7.56 6.16
CA LEU A 97 6.30 -6.69 5.86
C LEU A 97 4.99 -7.47 5.83
N ARG A 98 5.01 -8.69 5.29
CA ARG A 98 3.82 -9.54 5.21
C ARG A 98 3.31 -9.99 6.58
N VAL A 99 4.20 -10.25 7.54
CA VAL A 99 3.80 -10.60 8.91
C VAL A 99 3.20 -9.38 9.60
N LEU A 100 3.82 -8.21 9.45
CA LEU A 100 3.30 -6.96 9.99
C LEU A 100 1.91 -6.63 9.44
N ASP A 101 1.74 -6.67 8.11
CA ASP A 101 0.47 -6.43 7.41
C ASP A 101 -0.68 -7.26 7.99
N ARG A 102 -0.45 -8.57 8.15
CA ARG A 102 -1.45 -9.48 8.76
C ARG A 102 -1.77 -9.11 10.20
N ALA A 103 -0.77 -8.70 10.98
CA ALA A 103 -0.96 -8.30 12.37
C ALA A 103 -1.77 -7.00 12.48
N LEU A 104 -1.43 -5.98 11.67
CA LEU A 104 -2.15 -4.71 11.62
C LEU A 104 -3.61 -4.91 11.19
N TYR A 105 -3.85 -5.73 10.16
CA TYR A 105 -5.18 -6.07 9.69
C TYR A 105 -6.02 -6.79 10.77
N ALA A 106 -5.41 -7.75 11.48
CA ALA A 106 -6.08 -8.51 12.53
C ALA A 106 -6.40 -7.66 13.77
N ALA A 107 -5.49 -6.75 14.15
CA ALA A 107 -5.69 -5.81 15.24
C ALA A 107 -6.86 -4.85 14.97
N ASN A 108 -7.00 -4.37 13.72
CA ASN A 108 -8.12 -3.54 13.28
C ASN A 108 -8.39 -2.33 14.21
N GLY A 109 -7.33 -1.64 14.63
CA GLY A 109 -7.42 -0.48 15.52
C GLY A 109 -7.94 -0.77 16.93
N ARG A 110 -7.99 -2.03 17.36
CA ARG A 110 -8.36 -2.39 18.74
C ARG A 110 -7.20 -2.10 19.69
N THR A 111 -7.53 -1.52 20.84
CA THR A 111 -6.65 -1.35 22.01
C THR A 111 -6.80 -2.50 22.99
#